data_AF-A0A0L8V972-F1
#
_entry.id   AF-A0A0L8V972-F1
#
_cell.length_a   1.000
_cell.length_b   1.000
_cell.length_c   1.000
_cell.angle_alpha   90.00
_cell.angle_beta   90.00
_cell.angle_gamma   90.00
#
_symmetry.space_group_name_H-M   'P 1'
#
loop_
_entity.id
_entity.type
_entity.pdbx_description
1 polymer ?
#
loop_
_entity_poly.entity_id
_entity_poly.type
_entity_poly.pdbx_seq_one_letter_code
_entity_poly.pdbx_strand_id
1 'polypeptide(L)'
;MEKIRIESLLFQTNKEIEHLENNELRAKELLRVLELAFQNNKNLDLLASAQKGLTEMMNEMNKSEMLTEIEYSKSLIHHFLDTGKFDLISIPQNSFSIGFAEKMEKIKDLLIRIINKATQN
;
A
#
# COMPACT_ATOMS: atom_id res chain seq x y z
N MET A 1 5.33 -11.60 16.17
CA MET A 1 5.66 -10.58 15.14
C MET A 1 4.37 -9.87 14.79
N GLU A 2 4.30 -8.54 14.94
CA GLU A 2 3.12 -7.79 14.52
C GLU A 2 2.91 -7.97 13.01
N LYS A 3 1.67 -8.28 12.63
CA LYS A 3 1.25 -8.30 11.22
C LYS A 3 1.39 -6.87 10.70
N ILE A 4 2.41 -6.59 9.89
CA ILE A 4 2.56 -5.29 9.24
C ILE A 4 1.39 -5.16 8.26
N ARG A 5 0.40 -4.33 8.61
CA ARG A 5 -0.68 -3.93 7.72
C ARG A 5 -0.21 -2.73 6.91
N ILE A 6 -0.68 -2.57 5.67
CA ILE A 6 -0.30 -1.41 4.86
C ILE A 6 -0.68 -0.10 5.55
N GLU A 7 -1.80 -0.05 6.25
CA GLU A 7 -2.23 1.12 7.02
C GLU A 7 -1.19 1.54 8.08
N SER A 8 -0.61 0.57 8.78
CA SER A 8 0.43 0.80 9.78
C SER A 8 1.71 1.34 9.13
N LEU A 9 2.09 0.77 7.97
CA LEU A 9 3.22 1.25 7.18
C LEU A 9 3.01 2.70 6.74
N LEU A 10 1.86 2.99 6.13
CA LEU A 10 1.50 4.33 5.66
C LEU A 10 1.47 5.35 6.81
N PHE A 11 0.93 4.97 7.98
CA PHE A 11 0.89 5.85 9.14
C PHE A 11 2.29 6.15 9.70
N GLN A 12 3.17 5.15 9.74
CA GLN A 12 4.56 5.35 10.13
C GLN A 12 5.26 6.29 9.15
N THR A 13 5.14 6.04 7.85
CA THR A 13 5.74 6.90 6.84
C THR A 13 5.21 8.33 6.90
N ASN A 14 3.91 8.51 7.17
CA ASN A 14 3.33 9.84 7.34
C ASN A 14 4.04 10.65 8.44
N LYS A 15 4.35 10.02 9.58
CA LYS A 15 5.12 10.67 10.66
C LYS A 15 6.54 11.01 10.22
N GLU A 16 7.17 10.14 9.44
CA GLU A 16 8.53 10.39 8.92
C GLU A 16 8.55 11.55 7.92
N ILE A 17 7.48 11.78 7.16
CA ILE A 17 7.41 12.78 6.09
C ILE A 17 6.52 14.00 6.40
N GLU A 18 6.01 14.13 7.63
CA GLU A 18 5.07 15.19 8.01
C GLU A 18 5.64 16.62 7.86
N HIS A 19 6.97 16.72 8.00
CA HIS A 19 7.74 17.94 7.89
C HIS A 19 7.94 18.40 6.44
N LEU A 20 7.73 17.51 5.46
CA LEU A 20 7.83 17.86 4.04
C LEU A 20 6.57 18.63 3.62
N GLU A 21 6.74 19.80 3.03
CA GLU A 21 5.62 20.63 2.54
C GLU A 21 5.27 20.35 1.08
N ASN A 22 6.21 19.83 0.31
CA ASN A 22 6.04 19.58 -1.12
C ASN A 22 5.40 18.20 -1.34
N ASN A 23 4.24 18.19 -2.01
CA ASN A 23 3.49 16.96 -2.30
C ASN A 23 4.30 15.95 -3.15
N GLU A 24 5.10 16.41 -4.12
CA GLU A 24 5.95 15.56 -4.94
C GLU A 24 7.04 14.88 -4.11
N LEU A 25 7.70 15.62 -3.20
CA LEU A 25 8.69 15.06 -2.28
C LEU A 25 8.07 14.03 -1.33
N ARG A 26 6.87 14.31 -0.81
CA ARG A 26 6.12 13.37 0.04
C ARG A 26 5.76 12.10 -0.73
N ALA A 27 5.29 12.24 -1.96
CA ALA A 27 4.99 11.11 -2.84
C ALA A 27 6.23 10.27 -3.14
N LYS A 28 7.38 10.89 -3.45
CA LYS A 28 8.65 10.19 -3.68
C LYS A 28 9.13 9.41 -2.45
N GLU A 29 9.03 9.99 -1.26
CA GLU A 29 9.44 9.28 -0.05
C GLU A 29 8.48 8.15 0.33
N LEU A 30 7.17 8.37 0.16
CA LEU A 30 6.19 7.32 0.37
C LEU A 30 6.39 6.14 -0.59
N LEU A 31 6.70 6.44 -1.85
CA LEU A 31 7.05 5.44 -2.86
C LEU A 31 8.29 4.64 -2.43
N ARG A 32 9.37 5.31 -2.00
CA ARG A 32 10.60 4.65 -1.55
C ARG A 32 10.35 3.69 -0.39
N VAL A 33 9.53 4.08 0.58
CA VAL A 33 9.20 3.20 1.72
C VAL A 33 8.36 1.99 1.28
N LEU A 34 7.39 2.18 0.39
CA LEU A 34 6.59 1.10 -0.18
C LEU A 34 7.45 0.11 -0.99
N GLU A 35 8.42 0.60 -1.75
CA GLU A 35 9.38 -0.24 -2.48
C GLU A 35 10.23 -1.09 -1.54
N LEU A 36 10.77 -0.50 -0.46
CA LEU A 36 11.52 -1.24 0.55
C LEU A 36 10.64 -2.31 1.22
N ALA A 37 9.41 -1.97 1.58
CA ALA A 37 8.47 -2.91 2.17
C ALA A 37 8.15 -4.06 1.20
N PHE A 38 7.98 -3.78 -0.09
CA PHE A 38 7.79 -4.80 -1.12
C PHE A 38 8.99 -5.74 -1.21
N GLN A 39 10.22 -5.20 -1.34
CA GLN A 39 11.43 -6.00 -1.45
C GLN A 39 11.64 -6.92 -0.24
N ASN A 40 11.32 -6.43 0.97
CA ASN A 40 11.43 -7.22 2.21
C ASN A 40 10.39 -8.34 2.30
N ASN A 41 9.28 -8.24 1.57
CA ASN A 41 8.15 -9.16 1.67
C ASN A 41 7.88 -9.96 0.38
N LYS A 42 8.53 -9.69 -0.75
CA LYS A 42 8.21 -10.33 -2.06
C LYS A 42 8.43 -11.85 -2.11
N ASN A 43 9.23 -12.41 -1.19
CA ASN A 43 9.51 -13.85 -1.15
C ASN A 43 8.31 -14.60 -0.55
N LEU A 44 7.29 -14.86 -1.36
CA LEU A 44 6.16 -15.73 -1.03
C LEU A 44 6.55 -17.19 -1.29
N ASP A 45 6.24 -18.08 -0.35
CA ASP A 45 6.41 -19.52 -0.54
C ASP A 45 5.05 -20.24 -0.43
N LEU A 46 4.24 -20.04 -1.47
CA LEU A 46 2.88 -20.56 -1.56
C LEU A 46 2.83 -22.07 -1.80
N LEU A 47 3.87 -22.65 -2.42
CA LEU A 47 3.92 -24.09 -2.68
C LEU A 47 4.32 -24.89 -1.43
N ALA A 48 5.22 -24.36 -0.59
CA ALA A 48 5.52 -25.01 0.69
C ALA A 48 4.38 -24.81 1.71
N SER A 49 3.55 -23.77 1.59
CA SER A 49 2.51 -23.48 2.58
C SER A 49 1.30 -24.43 2.53
N ALA A 50 1.05 -25.12 1.41
CA ALA A 50 0.07 -26.21 1.37
C ALA A 50 0.48 -27.44 2.22
N GLN A 51 1.76 -27.59 2.54
CA GLN A 51 2.28 -28.59 3.49
C GLN A 51 2.47 -28.03 4.91
N LYS A 52 2.38 -26.70 5.09
CA LYS A 52 2.46 -26.05 6.40
C LYS A 52 1.05 -25.97 7.01
N GLY A 53 0.96 -25.83 8.32
CA GLY A 53 -0.32 -25.77 9.03
C GLY A 53 -1.19 -24.57 8.61
N LEU A 54 -2.43 -24.57 9.11
CA LEU A 54 -3.42 -23.51 8.85
C LEU A 54 -2.86 -22.11 9.16
N THR A 55 -2.05 -21.98 10.22
CA THR A 55 -1.44 -20.72 10.64
C THR A 55 -0.48 -20.18 9.58
N GLU A 56 0.34 -21.03 8.99
CA GLU A 56 1.29 -20.65 7.95
C GLU A 56 0.58 -20.27 6.64
N MET A 57 -0.46 -21.01 6.26
CA MET A 57 -1.32 -20.65 5.13
C MET A 57 -1.95 -19.26 5.33
N MET A 58 -2.52 -19.01 6.51
CA MET A 58 -3.08 -17.70 6.84
C MET A 58 -2.02 -16.59 6.79
N ASN A 59 -0.78 -16.86 7.21
CA ASN A 59 0.31 -15.89 7.15
C ASN A 59 0.70 -15.54 5.71
N GLU A 60 0.85 -16.54 4.83
CA GLU A 60 1.16 -16.32 3.41
C GLU A 60 0.01 -15.60 2.69
N MET A 61 -1.25 -15.90 3.02
CA MET A 61 -2.41 -15.17 2.49
C MET A 61 -2.40 -13.69 2.89
N ASN A 62 -2.17 -13.39 4.18
CA ASN A 62 -2.07 -12.01 4.66
C ASN A 62 -0.92 -11.26 3.97
N LYS A 63 0.20 -11.95 3.71
CA LYS A 63 1.36 -11.40 3.00
C LYS A 63 1.04 -11.12 1.54
N SER A 64 0.34 -12.02 0.85
CA SER A 64 -0.13 -11.81 -0.51
C SER A 64 -1.09 -10.61 -0.61
N GLU A 65 -1.98 -10.46 0.36
CA GLU A 65 -2.90 -9.31 0.42
C GLU A 65 -2.13 -8.00 0.60
N MET A 66 -1.21 -7.93 1.56
CA MET A 66 -0.34 -6.76 1.78
C MET A 66 0.47 -6.39 0.52
N LEU A 67 1.02 -7.37 -0.18
CA LEU A 67 1.79 -7.11 -1.42
C LEU A 67 0.90 -6.52 -2.52
N THR A 68 -0.34 -6.99 -2.63
CA THR A 68 -1.32 -6.45 -3.58
C THR A 68 -1.64 -4.99 -3.27
N GLU A 69 -1.83 -4.66 -2.00
CA GLU A 69 -2.07 -3.30 -1.53
C GLU A 69 -0.87 -2.38 -1.78
N ILE A 70 0.35 -2.88 -1.60
CA ILE A 70 1.57 -2.13 -1.87
C ILE A 70 1.69 -1.82 -3.36
N GLU A 71 1.46 -2.80 -4.23
CA GLU A 71 1.51 -2.59 -5.68
C GLU A 71 0.45 -1.59 -6.16
N TYR A 72 -0.76 -1.67 -5.63
CA TYR A 72 -1.81 -0.68 -5.88
C TYR A 72 -1.36 0.72 -5.45
N SER A 73 -0.80 0.84 -4.23
CA SER A 73 -0.32 2.11 -3.69
C SER A 73 0.80 2.72 -4.53
N LYS A 74 1.79 1.90 -4.91
CA LYS A 74 2.89 2.33 -5.79
C LYS A 74 2.35 2.85 -7.12
N SER A 75 1.42 2.12 -7.73
CA SER A 75 0.81 2.51 -9.00
C SER A 75 0.15 3.88 -8.89
N LEU A 76 -0.65 4.10 -7.83
CA LEU A 76 -1.30 5.40 -7.59
C LEU A 76 -0.29 6.54 -7.43
N ILE A 77 0.80 6.29 -6.68
CA ILE A 77 1.83 7.29 -6.46
C ILE A 77 2.58 7.62 -7.75
N HIS A 78 2.93 6.62 -8.56
CA HIS A 78 3.52 6.85 -9.87
C HIS A 78 2.61 7.69 -10.77
N HIS A 79 1.33 7.34 -10.84
CA HIS A 79 0.36 8.11 -11.62
C HIS A 79 0.23 9.56 -11.14
N PHE A 80 0.25 9.77 -9.81
CA PHE A 80 0.28 11.12 -9.23
C PHE A 80 1.56 11.87 -9.61
N LEU A 81 2.73 11.23 -9.56
CA LEU A 81 3.99 11.86 -9.95
C LEU A 81 4.02 12.23 -11.44
N ASP A 82 3.37 11.44 -12.29
CA ASP A 82 3.30 11.67 -13.74
C ASP A 82 2.26 12.74 -14.13
N THR A 83 1.13 12.80 -13.43
CA THR A 83 -0.06 13.58 -13.86
C THR A 83 -0.54 14.64 -12.88
N GLY A 84 -0.07 14.59 -11.63
CA GLY A 84 -0.59 15.38 -10.52
C GLY A 84 -1.96 14.93 -9.99
N LYS A 85 -2.50 13.79 -10.45
CA LYS A 85 -3.84 13.29 -10.08
C LYS A 85 -3.79 11.91 -9.42
N PHE A 86 -4.77 11.65 -8.56
CA PHE A 86 -5.05 10.31 -8.00
C PHE A 86 -6.24 9.70 -8.73
N ASP A 87 -6.10 9.46 -10.04
CA ASP A 87 -7.16 8.77 -10.78
C ASP A 87 -7.20 7.28 -10.42
N LEU A 88 -8.38 6.70 -10.57
CA LEU A 88 -8.63 5.29 -10.29
C LEU A 88 -7.87 4.45 -11.33
N ILE A 89 -6.67 4.01 -10.99
CA ILE A 89 -5.98 2.98 -11.79
C ILE A 89 -6.88 1.76 -11.73
N SER A 90 -7.23 1.21 -12.89
CA SER A 90 -8.13 0.07 -13.01
C SER A 90 -7.65 -1.06 -12.10
N ILE A 91 -8.29 -1.20 -10.95
CA ILE A 91 -8.14 -2.38 -10.08
C ILE A 91 -8.63 -3.54 -10.94
N PRO A 92 -7.85 -4.61 -11.15
CA PRO A 92 -8.23 -5.71 -12.02
C PRO A 92 -9.64 -6.20 -11.67
N GLN A 93 -10.60 -6.02 -12.59
CA GLN A 93 -12.03 -6.28 -12.34
C GLN A 93 -12.36 -7.77 -12.17
N ASN A 94 -11.41 -8.63 -12.49
CA ASN A 94 -11.60 -10.05 -12.50
C ASN A 94 -11.19 -10.57 -11.12
N SER A 95 -12.18 -10.78 -10.22
CA SER A 95 -12.12 -11.59 -8.97
C SER A 95 -12.27 -10.89 -7.61
N PHE A 96 -13.00 -9.77 -7.45
CA PHE A 96 -13.07 -9.09 -6.13
C PHE A 96 -14.46 -8.97 -5.50
N SER A 97 -14.54 -9.31 -4.21
CA SER A 97 -15.67 -9.06 -3.33
C SER A 97 -15.78 -7.56 -3.01
N ILE A 98 -16.99 -7.09 -2.68
CA ILE A 98 -17.28 -5.67 -2.30
C ILE A 98 -16.26 -5.15 -1.27
N GLY A 99 -15.89 -5.98 -0.29
CA GLY A 99 -14.96 -5.60 0.77
C GLY A 99 -13.53 -5.27 0.30
N PHE A 100 -13.07 -5.83 -0.83
CA PHE A 100 -11.75 -5.52 -1.36
C PHE A 100 -11.72 -4.15 -2.06
N ALA A 101 -12.77 -3.82 -2.82
CA ALA A 101 -12.90 -2.51 -3.46
C ALA A 101 -12.94 -1.38 -2.42
N GLU A 102 -13.72 -1.56 -1.35
CA GLU A 102 -13.77 -0.62 -0.22
C GLU A 102 -12.39 -0.45 0.45
N LYS A 103 -11.60 -1.53 0.53
CA LYS A 103 -10.25 -1.50 1.09
C LYS A 103 -9.30 -0.66 0.23
N MET A 104 -9.34 -0.83 -1.09
CA MET A 104 -8.52 -0.07 -2.02
C MET A 104 -8.89 1.43 -2.04
N GLU A 105 -10.17 1.77 -1.90
CA GLU A 105 -10.59 3.17 -1.80
C GLU A 105 -10.08 3.79 -0.49
N LYS A 106 -10.14 3.08 0.65
CA LYS A 106 -9.56 3.55 1.91
C LYS A 106 -8.05 3.79 1.82
N ILE A 107 -7.32 2.90 1.14
CA ILE A 107 -5.88 3.06 0.90
C ILE A 107 -5.62 4.31 0.06
N LYS A 108 -6.37 4.49 -1.03
CA LYS A 108 -6.28 5.69 -1.88
C LYS A 108 -6.52 6.97 -1.07
N ASP A 109 -7.57 7.02 -0.26
CA ASP A 109 -7.86 8.18 0.60
C ASP A 109 -6.73 8.47 1.60
N LEU A 110 -6.12 7.43 2.18
CA LEU A 110 -4.98 7.58 3.06
C LEU A 110 -3.77 8.16 2.32
N LEU A 111 -3.45 7.64 1.13
CA LEU A 111 -2.36 8.15 0.30
C LEU A 111 -2.57 9.63 -0.05
N ILE A 112 -3.80 10.00 -0.44
CA ILE A 112 -4.16 11.39 -0.74
C ILE A 112 -3.90 12.27 0.48
N ARG A 113 -4.35 11.88 1.68
CA ARG A 113 -4.13 12.66 2.92
C ARG A 113 -2.66 12.77 3.30
N ILE A 114 -1.89 11.70 3.08
CA ILE A 114 -0.46 11.67 3.40
C ILE A 114 0.33 12.53 2.41
N ILE A 115 -0.07 12.59 1.14
CA ILE A 115 0.65 13.35 0.12
C ILE A 115 0.19 14.80 0.12
N ASN A 116 -1.11 15.02 -0.03
CA ASN A 116 -1.72 16.34 0.03
C ASN A 116 -1.88 16.71 1.49
N LYS A 117 -0.91 17.43 2.06
CA LYS A 117 -1.08 18.01 3.39
C LYS A 117 -2.37 18.82 3.31
N ALA A 118 -3.40 18.41 4.06
CA ALA A 118 -4.58 19.24 4.18
C ALA A 118 -4.07 20.60 4.64
N THR A 119 -4.23 21.63 3.80
CA THR A 119 -4.14 23.01 4.23
C THR A 119 -5.11 23.15 5.39
N GLN A 120 -4.59 23.04 6.61
CA GLN A 120 -5.32 23.41 7.81
C GLN A 120 -5.43 24.94 7.73
N ASN A 121 -6.56 25.41 7.23
CA ASN A 121 -7.04 26.76 7.50
C ASN A 121 -7.69 26.78 8.87
#